data_AF-A0A9Q0Z6W7-F1
#
_entry.id   AF-A0A9Q0Z6W7-F1
#
_cell.length_a   1.000
_cell.length_b   1.000
_cell.length_c   1.000
_cell.angle_alpha   90.00
_cell.angle_beta   90.00
_cell.angle_gamma   90.00
#
_symmetry.space_group_name_H-M   'P 1'
#
loop_
_entity.id
_entity.type
_entity.pdbx_description
1 polymer ?
#
loop_
_entity_poly.entity_id
_entity_poly.type
_entity_poly.pdbx_seq_one_letter_code
_entity_poly.pdbx_strand_id
1 'polypeptide(L)'
;MVDSSSATRKITTMTTYTSPCLSGNEKKHWWLSNRKIVDKYIKDARNLIASQEQSEIASALNLLDAALALSPRFEVALELKARSLLYLRRFKDVADMLQDYIPSLKIASDDSGSISASDSSSQQLSRERVNLLPSGNTDPSFKCFSVSDLKKKVMAGLCKNCDKEGQWRYLVLGQACCHLGLMEDAMVLLQTGKRLTTAAFRRESISWSEDSFSFSNFPISSDISTSTAPPTPPRNLTEFECVPQLLAYIKLLLRRRTAALAALDAGLHLEAIRHFTKIVEGRRGAPQGFLAECYMHRAFAYKASGRIAESIADCNKTLALDPTCIQALDTRASLLETIRCLPDCLHDLEHLKLLYNSILRDRKLPGPAWKPHNVGYREIPGKLRALSTKIEELKQRVAYGETRNVDYYALIGLRRGCSRSELERAHLLLSLRHKPDKSISFVERCEFADDRDLDSVKDRAKMSALLLYRLLQKGYSNVMSTIMDEEAGEKQRKKAAAALQAAQAAAIQAQQTTQNAKLESIPSAVEISRSDRIDWNDNNVSSAGSATAAVFQGVFCRDLAAVGSLLSQAAFTRPIPMKFEALSC
;
A
#
# COMPACT_ATOMS: atom_id res chain seq x y z
N MET A 1 70.56 -9.10 -13.85
CA MET A 1 69.56 -10.00 -13.22
C MET A 1 68.22 -9.63 -13.82
N VAL A 2 67.71 -10.45 -14.76
CA VAL A 2 66.72 -11.53 -14.50
C VAL A 2 65.33 -10.93 -14.26
N ASP A 3 64.29 -11.15 -15.08
CA ASP A 3 64.17 -11.99 -16.27
C ASP A 3 63.07 -11.53 -17.24
N SER A 4 63.12 -12.01 -18.48
CA SER A 4 62.02 -11.97 -19.45
C SER A 4 61.78 -13.39 -20.00
N SER A 5 60.67 -14.06 -19.66
CA SER A 5 60.27 -15.28 -20.39
C SER A 5 58.81 -15.74 -20.24
N SER A 6 58.24 -16.16 -21.36
CA SER A 6 57.14 -17.13 -21.55
C SER A 6 55.81 -16.95 -20.80
N ALA A 7 54.81 -16.45 -21.53
CA ALA A 7 53.40 -16.74 -21.23
C ALA A 7 53.03 -18.14 -21.78
N THR A 8 52.85 -19.13 -20.90
CA THR A 8 52.37 -20.47 -21.28
C THR A 8 50.84 -20.55 -21.25
N ARG A 9 50.22 -20.75 -22.41
CA ARG A 9 48.78 -21.04 -22.52
C ARG A 9 48.49 -22.41 -21.89
N LYS A 10 47.85 -22.44 -20.71
CA LYS A 10 47.20 -23.66 -20.22
C LYS A 10 45.96 -23.95 -21.05
N ILE A 11 46.06 -24.91 -21.97
CA ILE A 11 44.91 -25.52 -22.63
C ILE A 11 44.20 -26.37 -21.58
N THR A 12 43.00 -25.95 -21.16
CA THR A 12 42.15 -26.77 -20.29
C THR A 12 41.58 -27.92 -21.11
N THR A 13 42.15 -29.11 -20.95
CA THR A 13 41.63 -30.34 -21.51
C THR A 13 40.23 -30.61 -20.96
N MET A 14 39.22 -30.69 -21.84
CA MET A 14 37.91 -31.18 -21.45
C MET A 14 37.98 -32.67 -21.14
N THR A 15 37.89 -33.01 -19.85
CA THR A 15 37.61 -34.38 -19.41
C THR A 15 36.16 -34.71 -19.74
N THR A 16 35.96 -35.41 -20.85
CA THR A 16 34.68 -36.04 -21.20
C THR A 16 34.29 -37.04 -20.11
N TYR A 17 33.23 -36.74 -19.36
CA TYR A 17 32.62 -37.69 -18.43
C TYR A 17 31.94 -38.83 -19.21
N THR A 18 32.69 -39.90 -19.46
CA THR A 18 32.14 -41.18 -19.92
C THR A 18 31.32 -41.80 -18.79
N SER A 19 29.99 -41.83 -18.96
CA SER A 19 29.11 -42.48 -18.00
C SER A 19 29.34 -44.00 -18.03
N PRO A 20 29.70 -44.65 -16.91
CA PRO A 20 29.86 -46.10 -16.88
C PRO A 20 28.48 -46.77 -17.02
N CYS A 21 28.33 -47.60 -18.04
CA CYS A 21 27.09 -48.33 -18.32
C CYS A 21 26.86 -49.48 -17.31
N LEU A 22 26.44 -49.13 -16.09
CA LEU A 22 26.08 -50.11 -15.05
C LEU A 22 25.08 -51.16 -15.56
N SER A 23 25.29 -52.42 -15.21
CA SER A 23 24.44 -53.53 -15.61
C SER A 23 23.05 -53.45 -14.96
N GLY A 24 22.09 -54.19 -15.52
CA GLY A 24 20.69 -54.14 -15.08
C GLY A 24 20.46 -54.56 -13.62
N ASN A 25 21.35 -55.36 -13.03
CA ASN A 25 21.26 -55.79 -11.63
C ASN A 25 21.97 -54.82 -10.68
N GLU A 26 23.12 -54.26 -11.06
CA GLU A 26 23.81 -53.23 -10.27
C GLU A 26 22.94 -51.97 -10.13
N LYS A 27 22.27 -51.57 -11.22
CA LYS A 27 21.26 -50.49 -11.19
C LYS A 27 20.20 -50.77 -10.13
N LYS A 28 19.59 -51.96 -10.10
CA LYS A 28 18.56 -52.31 -9.10
C LYS A 28 19.10 -52.23 -7.68
N HIS A 29 20.31 -52.74 -7.42
CA HIS A 29 20.94 -52.64 -6.10
C HIS A 29 21.23 -51.20 -5.69
N TRP A 30 21.72 -50.37 -6.61
CA TRP A 30 21.97 -48.94 -6.40
C TRP A 30 20.67 -48.17 -6.09
N TRP A 31 19.60 -48.39 -6.86
CA TRP A 31 18.27 -47.81 -6.59
C TRP A 31 17.72 -48.22 -5.23
N LEU A 32 17.85 -49.49 -4.84
CA LEU A 32 17.41 -49.99 -3.54
C LEU A 32 18.23 -49.43 -2.37
N SER A 33 19.55 -49.25 -2.55
CA SER A 33 20.43 -48.65 -1.54
C SER A 33 20.10 -47.17 -1.35
N ASN A 34 19.99 -46.40 -2.44
CA ASN A 34 19.60 -44.99 -2.39
C ASN A 34 18.22 -44.79 -1.77
N ARG A 35 17.25 -45.68 -2.08
CA ARG A 35 15.93 -45.64 -1.44
C ARG A 35 16.02 -45.81 0.09
N LYS A 36 16.81 -46.77 0.58
CA LYS A 36 17.03 -46.95 2.04
C LYS A 36 17.70 -45.73 2.69
N ILE A 37 18.63 -45.08 1.99
CA ILE A 37 19.31 -43.87 2.46
C ILE A 37 18.32 -42.70 2.54
N VAL A 38 17.51 -42.49 1.49
CA VAL A 38 16.43 -41.50 1.44
C VAL A 38 15.41 -41.75 2.57
N ASP A 39 14.91 -42.98 2.71
CA ASP A 39 13.98 -43.37 3.77
C ASP A 39 14.55 -43.13 5.18
N LYS A 40 15.88 -43.27 5.38
CA LYS A 40 16.57 -42.90 6.63
C LYS A 40 16.55 -41.38 6.83
N TYR A 41 17.03 -40.60 5.87
CA TYR A 41 17.04 -39.13 5.98
C TYR A 41 15.66 -38.53 6.25
N ILE A 42 14.59 -39.11 5.67
CA ILE A 42 13.21 -38.69 5.94
C ILE A 42 12.79 -38.99 7.38
N LYS A 43 13.15 -40.14 7.94
CA LYS A 43 12.87 -40.47 9.35
C LYS A 43 13.62 -39.53 10.29
N ASP A 44 14.90 -39.34 10.06
CA ASP A 44 15.76 -38.44 10.86
C ASP A 44 15.22 -36.99 10.78
N ALA A 45 14.84 -36.52 9.59
CA ALA A 45 14.20 -35.20 9.41
C ALA A 45 12.84 -35.09 10.10
N ARG A 46 12.00 -36.13 10.11
CA ARG A 46 10.71 -36.12 10.84
C ARG A 46 10.91 -35.98 12.35
N ASN A 47 11.91 -36.66 12.90
CA ASN A 47 12.23 -36.60 14.33
C ASN A 47 12.66 -35.17 14.71
N LEU A 48 13.52 -34.54 13.90
CA LEU A 48 13.97 -33.15 14.08
C LEU A 48 12.87 -32.10 13.82
N ILE A 49 11.83 -32.43 13.04
CA ILE A 49 10.66 -31.55 12.88
C ILE A 49 9.70 -31.70 14.07
N ALA A 50 9.66 -32.87 14.73
CA ALA A 50 8.77 -33.14 15.85
C ALA A 50 9.13 -32.38 17.14
N SER A 51 10.38 -31.94 17.30
CA SER A 51 10.82 -31.11 18.44
C SER A 51 10.33 -29.66 18.38
N GLN A 52 9.87 -29.19 17.20
CA GLN A 52 9.43 -27.82 16.94
C GLN A 52 10.51 -26.73 17.11
N GLU A 53 11.77 -27.08 17.35
CA GLU A 53 12.85 -26.10 17.47
C GLU A 53 13.29 -25.54 16.11
N GLN A 54 13.51 -24.22 16.04
CA GLN A 54 13.95 -23.52 14.82
C GLN A 54 15.31 -24.04 14.30
N SER A 55 16.21 -24.39 15.22
CA SER A 55 17.53 -25.01 15.01
C SER A 55 17.41 -26.39 14.37
N GLU A 56 16.55 -27.24 14.92
CA GLU A 56 16.38 -28.62 14.47
C GLU A 56 15.59 -28.71 13.16
N ILE A 57 14.60 -27.83 12.96
CA ILE A 57 13.91 -27.72 11.67
C ILE A 57 14.87 -27.22 10.57
N ALA A 58 15.83 -26.35 10.89
CA ALA A 58 16.87 -25.94 9.96
C ALA A 58 17.87 -27.07 9.64
N SER A 59 18.21 -27.95 10.59
CA SER A 59 19.05 -29.13 10.31
C SER A 59 18.27 -30.22 9.55
N ALA A 60 16.97 -30.37 9.81
CA ALA A 60 16.06 -31.23 9.05
C ALA A 60 15.99 -30.84 7.56
N LEU A 61 16.04 -29.54 7.23
CA LEU A 61 16.12 -29.08 5.83
C LEU A 61 17.36 -29.61 5.10
N ASN A 62 18.53 -29.64 5.75
CA ASN A 62 19.75 -30.18 5.15
C ASN A 62 19.62 -31.69 4.83
N LEU A 63 18.95 -32.45 5.70
CA LEU A 63 18.66 -33.87 5.47
C LEU A 63 17.64 -34.07 4.34
N LEU A 64 16.63 -33.21 4.26
CA LEU A 64 15.63 -33.23 3.17
C LEU A 64 16.27 -32.84 1.82
N ASP A 65 17.21 -31.89 1.81
CA ASP A 65 17.96 -31.53 0.60
C ASP A 65 18.90 -32.67 0.15
N ALA A 66 19.57 -33.35 1.10
CA ALA A 66 20.33 -34.57 0.79
C ALA A 66 19.43 -35.71 0.24
N ALA A 67 18.22 -35.87 0.77
CA ALA A 67 17.24 -36.84 0.27
C ALA A 67 16.73 -36.49 -1.14
N LEU A 68 16.44 -35.21 -1.40
CA LEU A 68 15.96 -34.72 -2.70
C LEU A 68 17.07 -34.72 -3.77
N ALA A 69 18.33 -34.54 -3.40
CA ALA A 69 19.48 -34.71 -4.30
C ALA A 69 19.58 -36.15 -4.84
N LEU A 70 19.21 -37.15 -4.02
CA LEU A 70 19.15 -38.57 -4.41
C LEU A 70 17.83 -38.93 -5.13
N SER A 71 16.72 -38.27 -4.78
CA SER A 71 15.40 -38.52 -5.35
C SER A 71 14.57 -37.24 -5.53
N PRO A 72 14.73 -36.50 -6.64
CA PRO A 72 14.12 -35.17 -6.82
C PRO A 72 12.58 -35.15 -6.86
N ARG A 73 11.95 -36.30 -7.17
CA ARG A 73 10.49 -36.45 -7.28
C ARG A 73 9.87 -37.10 -6.04
N PHE A 74 10.57 -37.10 -4.91
CA PHE A 74 10.06 -37.74 -3.70
C PHE A 74 9.08 -36.82 -2.95
N GLU A 75 7.80 -36.94 -3.28
CA GLU A 75 6.66 -36.14 -2.81
C GLU A 75 6.69 -35.81 -1.32
N VAL A 76 6.92 -36.81 -0.47
CA VAL A 76 6.89 -36.65 0.99
C VAL A 76 8.07 -35.80 1.51
N ALA A 77 9.22 -35.80 0.86
CA ALA A 77 10.33 -34.91 1.23
C ALA A 77 10.09 -33.48 0.73
N LEU A 78 9.48 -33.32 -0.45
CA LEU A 78 9.03 -32.00 -0.94
C LEU A 78 7.99 -31.39 0.00
N GLU A 79 7.00 -32.17 0.45
CA GLU A 79 5.96 -31.75 1.37
C GLU A 79 6.53 -31.35 2.74
N LEU A 80 7.41 -32.17 3.32
CA LEU A 80 8.11 -31.85 4.57
C LEU A 80 8.96 -30.59 4.42
N LYS A 81 9.76 -30.48 3.35
CA LYS A 81 10.59 -29.30 3.06
C LYS A 81 9.74 -28.04 2.95
N ALA A 82 8.61 -28.09 2.24
CA ALA A 82 7.72 -26.96 2.08
C ALA A 82 7.14 -26.47 3.43
N ARG A 83 6.70 -27.39 4.29
CA ARG A 83 6.17 -27.06 5.62
C ARG A 83 7.25 -26.53 6.56
N SER A 84 8.43 -27.13 6.55
CA SER A 84 9.59 -26.65 7.33
C SER A 84 10.00 -25.24 6.90
N LEU A 85 10.12 -24.97 5.59
CA LEU A 85 10.43 -23.63 5.09
C LEU A 85 9.37 -22.58 5.50
N LEU A 86 8.08 -22.94 5.46
CA LEU A 86 6.99 -22.06 5.91
C LEU A 86 7.09 -21.79 7.42
N TYR A 87 7.35 -22.80 8.25
CA TYR A 87 7.59 -22.62 9.69
C TYR A 87 8.77 -21.69 9.97
N LEU A 88 9.87 -21.85 9.23
CA LEU A 88 11.04 -20.97 9.28
C LEU A 88 10.81 -19.57 8.68
N ARG A 89 9.59 -19.23 8.23
CA ARG A 89 9.20 -17.99 7.50
C ARG A 89 9.93 -17.75 6.18
N ARG A 90 10.58 -18.78 5.62
CA ARG A 90 11.32 -18.75 4.35
C ARG A 90 10.36 -18.86 3.15
N PHE A 91 9.39 -17.94 3.08
CA PHE A 91 8.30 -17.97 2.09
C PHE A 91 8.80 -17.85 0.64
N LYS A 92 9.89 -17.12 0.42
CA LYS A 92 10.54 -16.95 -0.90
C LYS A 92 10.97 -18.32 -1.47
N ASP A 93 11.64 -19.13 -0.66
CA ASP A 93 12.11 -20.47 -1.05
C ASP A 93 10.96 -21.45 -1.33
N VAL A 94 9.82 -21.30 -0.64
CA VAL A 94 8.59 -22.08 -0.92
C VAL A 94 8.01 -21.70 -2.29
N ALA A 95 7.96 -20.40 -2.59
CA ALA A 95 7.47 -19.90 -3.88
C ALA A 95 8.40 -20.29 -5.03
N ASP A 96 9.73 -20.21 -4.86
CA ASP A 96 10.71 -20.65 -5.86
C ASP A 96 10.61 -22.16 -6.13
N MET A 97 10.41 -22.98 -5.08
CA MET A 97 10.26 -24.44 -5.22
C MET A 97 8.96 -24.87 -5.92
N LEU A 98 7.90 -24.05 -5.85
CA LEU A 98 6.57 -24.38 -6.37
C LEU A 98 6.08 -23.37 -7.43
N GLN A 99 6.99 -22.64 -8.06
CA GLN A 99 6.69 -21.52 -8.98
C GLN A 99 5.70 -21.89 -10.10
N ASP A 100 5.76 -23.12 -10.62
CA ASP A 100 4.92 -23.63 -11.72
C ASP A 100 3.42 -23.68 -11.37
N TYR A 101 3.08 -23.62 -10.07
CA TYR A 101 1.72 -23.62 -9.56
C TYR A 101 1.16 -22.20 -9.34
N ILE A 102 1.97 -21.15 -9.47
CA ILE A 102 1.56 -19.75 -9.28
C ILE A 102 0.67 -19.31 -10.46
N PRO A 103 -0.62 -18.96 -10.24
CA PRO A 103 -1.54 -18.64 -11.33
C PRO A 103 -1.10 -17.46 -12.21
N SER A 104 -0.62 -16.38 -11.61
CA SER A 104 -0.12 -15.20 -12.33
C SER A 104 1.05 -15.50 -13.28
N LEU A 105 1.98 -16.37 -12.87
CA LEU A 105 3.13 -16.77 -13.69
C LEU A 105 2.72 -17.63 -14.89
N LYS A 106 1.70 -18.50 -14.70
CA LYS A 106 1.18 -19.36 -15.76
C LYS A 106 0.52 -18.56 -16.89
N ILE A 107 -0.29 -17.55 -16.55
CA ILE A 107 -1.00 -16.72 -17.53
C ILE A 107 -0.02 -15.92 -18.41
N ALA A 108 1.04 -15.37 -17.82
CA ALA A 108 2.05 -14.59 -18.54
C ALA A 108 2.88 -15.40 -19.54
N SER A 109 2.90 -16.73 -19.43
CA SER A 109 3.60 -17.61 -20.38
C SER A 109 2.82 -17.84 -21.68
N ASP A 110 1.48 -17.82 -21.63
CA ASP A 110 0.62 -18.13 -22.78
C ASP A 110 0.52 -16.93 -23.76
N ASP A 111 0.67 -15.69 -23.27
CA ASP A 111 0.66 -14.45 -24.08
C ASP A 111 1.90 -14.26 -24.99
N SER A 112 2.85 -15.19 -25.00
CA SER A 112 4.07 -15.12 -25.84
C SER A 112 4.20 -16.24 -26.88
N GLY A 113 3.15 -17.05 -27.10
CA GLY A 113 3.23 -18.25 -27.95
C GLY A 113 2.04 -18.50 -28.87
N SER A 114 2.17 -18.08 -30.14
CA SER A 114 1.43 -18.55 -31.34
C SER A 114 -0.10 -18.42 -31.39
N ILE A 115 -0.56 -17.70 -32.41
CA ILE A 115 -1.94 -17.69 -32.90
C ILE A 115 -2.23 -19.04 -33.59
N SER A 116 -3.15 -19.84 -33.05
CA SER A 116 -3.94 -20.80 -33.82
C SER A 116 -5.30 -21.00 -33.14
N ALA A 117 -6.38 -20.79 -33.88
CA ALA A 117 -7.75 -20.76 -33.36
C ALA A 117 -8.45 -22.13 -33.47
N SER A 118 -9.71 -22.19 -33.00
CA SER A 118 -10.59 -23.36 -32.80
C SER A 118 -10.24 -24.22 -31.56
N ASP A 119 -11.12 -24.45 -30.58
CA ASP A 119 -12.49 -23.93 -30.38
C ASP A 119 -12.75 -23.57 -28.92
N SER A 120 -13.38 -22.42 -28.70
CA SER A 120 -14.06 -22.10 -27.45
C SER A 120 -15.56 -22.32 -27.61
N SER A 121 -16.12 -23.29 -26.88
CA SER A 121 -17.54 -23.25 -26.53
C SER A 121 -17.74 -23.67 -25.09
N SER A 122 -18.21 -22.69 -24.33
CA SER A 122 -18.67 -22.77 -22.95
C SER A 122 -19.86 -23.71 -22.76
N GLN A 123 -19.91 -24.38 -21.62
CA GLN A 123 -21.14 -24.66 -20.87
C GLN A 123 -20.73 -24.90 -19.40
N GLN A 124 -20.90 -23.92 -18.52
CA GLN A 124 -22.14 -23.58 -17.81
C GLN A 124 -22.64 -24.67 -16.85
N LEU A 125 -22.73 -24.25 -15.60
CA LEU A 125 -23.49 -24.81 -14.49
C LEU A 125 -24.87 -25.35 -14.93
N SER A 126 -24.98 -26.66 -15.16
CA SER A 126 -26.25 -27.33 -15.37
C SER A 126 -26.81 -27.85 -14.04
N ARG A 127 -27.95 -27.29 -13.63
CA ARG A 127 -28.75 -27.74 -12.48
C ARG A 127 -29.05 -29.24 -12.56
N GLU A 128 -28.76 -29.95 -11.48
CA GLU A 128 -29.21 -31.32 -11.27
C GLU A 128 -30.72 -31.31 -10.99
N ARG A 129 -31.53 -31.33 -12.06
CA ARG A 129 -32.98 -31.54 -11.96
C ARG A 129 -33.24 -33.02 -11.74
N VAL A 130 -33.93 -33.32 -10.64
CA VAL A 130 -34.53 -34.62 -10.37
C VAL A 130 -35.57 -34.93 -11.45
N ASN A 131 -35.33 -35.97 -12.25
CA ASN A 131 -36.34 -36.52 -13.15
C ASN A 131 -37.08 -37.66 -12.45
N LEU A 132 -38.39 -37.49 -12.28
CA LEU A 132 -39.29 -38.49 -11.70
C LEU A 132 -39.98 -39.30 -12.80
N LEU A 133 -39.96 -40.62 -12.60
CA LEU A 133 -40.85 -41.65 -13.16
C LEU A 133 -40.62 -42.10 -14.63
N PRO A 134 -41.06 -43.34 -14.98
CA PRO A 134 -40.32 -44.18 -15.92
C PRO A 134 -41.10 -44.54 -17.20
N SER A 135 -40.40 -45.14 -18.16
CA SER A 135 -41.00 -45.98 -19.20
C SER A 135 -40.19 -47.27 -19.30
N GLY A 136 -40.86 -48.42 -19.25
CA GLY A 136 -40.21 -49.72 -19.12
C GLY A 136 -39.94 -50.42 -20.46
N ASN A 137 -39.10 -51.45 -20.37
CA ASN A 137 -39.39 -52.78 -20.92
C ASN A 137 -38.61 -53.83 -20.12
N THR A 138 -39.24 -54.99 -19.93
CA THR A 138 -38.64 -56.24 -19.42
C THR A 138 -37.55 -56.73 -20.39
N ASP A 139 -36.53 -57.52 -20.03
CA ASP A 139 -36.47 -58.66 -19.09
C ASP A 139 -35.10 -58.81 -18.38
N PRO A 140 -34.97 -59.69 -17.35
CA PRO A 140 -33.76 -59.80 -16.54
C PRO A 140 -32.71 -60.77 -17.14
N SER A 141 -31.49 -60.30 -17.37
CA SER A 141 -30.35 -61.19 -17.62
C SER A 141 -29.08 -60.78 -16.85
N PHE A 142 -28.38 -61.82 -16.42
CA PHE A 142 -27.35 -61.86 -15.40
C PHE A 142 -26.14 -60.93 -15.60
N LYS A 143 -25.60 -60.47 -14.47
CA LYS A 143 -24.34 -59.72 -14.34
C LYS A 143 -23.21 -60.37 -15.15
N CYS A 144 -22.67 -59.64 -16.13
CA CYS A 144 -21.28 -59.81 -16.55
C CYS A 144 -20.50 -58.56 -16.15
N PHE A 145 -19.52 -58.69 -15.26
CA PHE A 145 -18.57 -57.61 -15.00
C PHE A 145 -17.72 -57.41 -16.26
N SER A 146 -18.00 -56.36 -17.02
CA SER A 146 -17.16 -56.03 -18.18
C SER A 146 -15.74 -55.77 -17.71
N VAL A 147 -14.76 -56.45 -18.32
CA VAL A 147 -13.33 -56.19 -18.09
C VAL A 147 -13.00 -54.74 -18.41
N SER A 148 -13.78 -54.10 -19.29
CA SER A 148 -13.76 -52.66 -19.58
C SER A 148 -14.08 -51.80 -18.36
N ASP A 149 -15.05 -52.18 -17.53
CA ASP A 149 -15.46 -51.44 -16.35
C ASP A 149 -14.55 -51.73 -15.15
N LEU A 150 -14.05 -52.96 -15.03
CA LEU A 150 -12.96 -53.25 -14.09
C LEU A 150 -11.70 -52.46 -14.47
N LYS A 151 -11.33 -52.41 -15.76
CA LYS A 151 -10.22 -51.59 -16.27
C LYS A 151 -10.46 -50.11 -16.05
N LYS A 152 -11.67 -49.58 -16.30
CA LYS A 152 -12.01 -48.18 -15.96
C LYS A 152 -11.93 -47.93 -14.45
N LYS A 153 -12.38 -48.85 -13.59
CA LYS A 153 -12.37 -48.72 -12.14
C LYS A 153 -10.96 -48.84 -11.53
N VAL A 154 -10.10 -49.67 -12.13
CA VAL A 154 -8.67 -49.82 -11.80
C VAL A 154 -7.84 -48.65 -12.34
N MET A 155 -8.05 -48.21 -13.58
CA MET A 155 -7.40 -47.01 -14.14
C MET A 155 -7.83 -45.74 -13.39
N ALA A 156 -9.12 -45.61 -13.04
CA ALA A 156 -9.58 -44.59 -12.12
C ALA A 156 -9.05 -44.78 -10.69
N GLY A 157 -8.60 -46.00 -10.31
CA GLY A 157 -7.88 -46.26 -9.07
C GLY A 157 -6.45 -45.71 -9.10
N LEU A 158 -5.70 -45.98 -10.17
CA LEU A 158 -4.35 -45.42 -10.36
C LEU A 158 -4.39 -43.89 -10.54
N CYS A 159 -5.33 -43.36 -11.33
CA CYS A 159 -5.53 -41.92 -11.49
C CYS A 159 -6.16 -41.21 -10.27
N LYS A 160 -6.49 -41.92 -9.18
CA LYS A 160 -6.96 -41.30 -7.91
C LYS A 160 -5.82 -40.92 -6.96
N ASN A 161 -4.60 -41.43 -7.19
CA ASN A 161 -3.48 -41.19 -6.28
C ASN A 161 -2.75 -39.87 -6.56
N CYS A 162 -2.54 -39.51 -7.84
CA CYS A 162 -1.99 -38.21 -8.23
C CYS A 162 -2.84 -37.01 -7.73
N ASP A 163 -4.14 -37.24 -7.57
CA ASP A 163 -5.09 -36.30 -6.97
C ASP A 163 -4.80 -36.00 -5.48
N LYS A 164 -4.20 -36.93 -4.73
CA LYS A 164 -3.79 -36.73 -3.33
C LYS A 164 -2.45 -36.00 -3.23
N GLU A 165 -1.51 -36.32 -4.12
CA GLU A 165 -0.13 -35.79 -4.12
C GLU A 165 -0.07 -34.27 -4.36
N GLY A 166 -0.97 -33.71 -5.18
CA GLY A 166 -0.97 -32.27 -5.48
C GLY A 166 -1.53 -31.33 -4.38
N GLN A 167 -2.29 -31.82 -3.41
CA GLN A 167 -3.19 -30.97 -2.61
C GLN A 167 -2.46 -30.04 -1.63
N TRP A 168 -1.40 -30.56 -1.00
CA TRP A 168 -0.61 -29.80 -0.03
C TRP A 168 0.09 -28.61 -0.68
N ARG A 169 0.47 -28.71 -1.96
CA ARG A 169 1.15 -27.64 -2.72
C ARG A 169 0.30 -26.37 -2.73
N TYR A 170 -0.99 -26.49 -3.09
CA TYR A 170 -1.91 -25.35 -3.14
C TYR A 170 -2.09 -24.66 -1.78
N LEU A 171 -2.12 -25.43 -0.68
CA LEU A 171 -2.27 -24.88 0.66
C LEU A 171 -0.98 -24.19 1.15
N VAL A 172 0.16 -24.87 1.04
CA VAL A 172 1.45 -24.36 1.52
C VAL A 172 1.94 -23.19 0.66
N LEU A 173 1.82 -23.29 -0.67
CA LEU A 173 2.09 -22.16 -1.57
C LEU A 173 1.10 -21.02 -1.36
N GLY A 174 -0.20 -21.31 -1.15
CA GLY A 174 -1.20 -20.28 -0.88
C GLY A 174 -0.93 -19.49 0.40
N GLN A 175 -0.42 -20.15 1.45
CA GLN A 175 0.05 -19.49 2.68
C GLN A 175 1.32 -18.66 2.41
N ALA A 176 2.32 -19.23 1.71
CA ALA A 176 3.54 -18.49 1.37
C ALA A 176 3.27 -17.26 0.49
N CYS A 177 2.50 -17.40 -0.59
CA CYS A 177 2.04 -16.30 -1.44
C CYS A 177 1.34 -15.20 -0.64
N CYS A 178 0.56 -15.55 0.38
CA CYS A 178 -0.06 -14.56 1.26
C CYS A 178 1.02 -13.72 1.94
N HIS A 179 1.96 -14.33 2.68
CA HIS A 179 3.02 -13.58 3.39
C HIS A 179 4.01 -12.85 2.46
N LEU A 180 4.12 -13.26 1.19
CA LEU A 180 4.87 -12.53 0.16
C LEU A 180 4.12 -11.30 -0.39
N GLY A 181 2.81 -11.20 -0.15
CA GLY A 181 1.95 -10.12 -0.63
C GLY A 181 1.19 -10.41 -1.92
N LEU A 182 1.36 -11.60 -2.52
CA LEU A 182 0.62 -12.08 -3.69
C LEU A 182 -0.81 -12.50 -3.30
N MET A 183 -1.60 -11.51 -2.90
CA MET A 183 -2.87 -11.68 -2.19
C MET A 183 -3.94 -12.38 -3.07
N GLU A 184 -3.94 -12.10 -4.37
CA GLU A 184 -4.80 -12.71 -5.38
C GLU A 184 -4.45 -14.19 -5.62
N ASP A 185 -3.17 -14.49 -5.89
CA ASP A 185 -2.71 -15.86 -6.09
C ASP A 185 -2.95 -16.69 -4.83
N ALA A 186 -2.63 -16.14 -3.65
CA ALA A 186 -2.94 -16.74 -2.36
C ALA A 186 -4.44 -17.07 -2.20
N MET A 187 -5.32 -16.14 -2.59
CA MET A 187 -6.76 -16.38 -2.56
C MET A 187 -7.17 -17.57 -3.45
N VAL A 188 -6.64 -17.66 -4.67
CA VAL A 188 -6.97 -18.71 -5.63
C VAL A 188 -6.44 -20.06 -5.12
N LEU A 189 -5.17 -20.11 -4.72
CA LEU A 189 -4.46 -21.28 -4.21
C LEU A 189 -5.10 -21.86 -2.94
N LEU A 190 -5.44 -21.02 -1.95
CA LEU A 190 -6.12 -21.48 -0.74
C LEU A 190 -7.56 -21.95 -1.02
N GLN A 191 -8.24 -21.37 -2.01
CA GLN A 191 -9.57 -21.84 -2.44
C GLN A 191 -9.52 -23.16 -3.23
N THR A 192 -8.51 -23.38 -4.06
CA THR A 192 -8.33 -24.66 -4.76
C THR A 192 -7.91 -25.75 -3.77
N GLY A 193 -6.90 -25.48 -2.93
CA GLY A 193 -6.47 -26.36 -1.85
C GLY A 193 -7.63 -26.80 -0.94
N LYS A 194 -8.44 -25.84 -0.42
CA LYS A 194 -9.63 -26.17 0.40
C LYS A 194 -10.66 -27.03 -0.36
N ARG A 195 -10.88 -26.78 -1.65
CA ARG A 195 -11.81 -27.58 -2.47
C ARG A 195 -11.30 -29.01 -2.64
N LEU A 196 -10.00 -29.17 -2.93
CA LEU A 196 -9.37 -30.46 -3.12
C LEU A 196 -9.37 -31.29 -1.83
N THR A 197 -8.98 -30.72 -0.68
CA THR A 197 -9.00 -31.44 0.60
C THR A 197 -10.41 -31.81 1.03
N THR A 198 -11.41 -30.94 0.81
CA THR A 198 -12.82 -31.28 1.08
C THR A 198 -13.30 -32.42 0.18
N ALA A 199 -12.89 -32.45 -1.10
CA ALA A 199 -13.21 -33.53 -2.03
C ALA A 199 -12.44 -34.83 -1.72
N ALA A 200 -11.25 -34.74 -1.13
CA ALA A 200 -10.48 -35.89 -0.65
C ALA A 200 -11.15 -36.50 0.59
N PHE A 201 -11.48 -35.68 1.59
CA PHE A 201 -12.16 -36.10 2.81
C PHE A 201 -13.51 -36.78 2.50
N ARG A 202 -14.30 -36.24 1.57
CA ARG A 202 -15.54 -36.90 1.09
C ARG A 202 -15.26 -38.25 0.45
N ARG A 203 -14.24 -38.36 -0.42
CA ARG A 203 -13.85 -39.64 -1.04
C ARG A 203 -13.40 -40.68 -0.01
N GLU A 204 -12.69 -40.23 1.02
CA GLU A 204 -12.19 -41.07 2.11
C GLU A 204 -13.35 -41.55 2.99
N SER A 205 -14.22 -40.63 3.45
CA SER A 205 -15.43 -40.94 4.21
C SER A 205 -16.40 -41.86 3.47
N ILE A 206 -16.57 -41.72 2.14
CA ILE A 206 -17.40 -42.63 1.32
C ILE A 206 -16.72 -44.00 1.12
N SER A 207 -15.41 -44.09 1.29
CA SER A 207 -14.64 -45.34 1.14
C SER A 207 -14.54 -46.19 2.41
N TRP A 208 -15.00 -45.67 3.55
CA TRP A 208 -15.04 -46.39 4.82
C TRP A 208 -16.42 -47.03 4.98
N SER A 209 -16.48 -48.32 5.32
CA SER A 209 -17.70 -48.95 5.81
C SER A 209 -18.01 -48.47 7.22
N GLU A 210 -19.29 -48.34 7.58
CA GLU A 210 -19.69 -47.80 8.90
C GLU A 210 -19.15 -48.63 10.09
N ASP A 211 -18.77 -49.89 9.88
CA ASP A 211 -18.17 -50.75 10.90
C ASP A 211 -16.67 -50.49 11.18
N SER A 212 -16.03 -49.50 10.55
CA SER A 212 -14.59 -49.17 10.74
C SER A 212 -14.34 -47.86 11.51
N PHE A 213 -15.00 -47.69 12.65
CA PHE A 213 -14.68 -46.62 13.62
C PHE A 213 -13.43 -46.95 14.46
N SER A 214 -12.24 -46.86 13.86
CA SER A 214 -10.99 -46.77 14.63
C SER A 214 -10.82 -45.36 15.20
N PHE A 215 -10.98 -45.22 16.51
CA PHE A 215 -10.92 -43.94 17.25
C PHE A 215 -9.54 -43.23 17.24
N SER A 216 -8.54 -43.73 16.52
CA SER A 216 -7.16 -43.21 16.54
C SER A 216 -6.90 -41.96 15.69
N ASN A 217 -7.84 -41.55 14.83
CA ASN A 217 -7.57 -40.56 13.77
C ASN A 217 -8.28 -39.19 13.96
N PHE A 218 -8.85 -38.91 15.14
CA PHE A 218 -9.35 -37.58 15.48
C PHE A 218 -8.28 -36.76 16.21
N PRO A 219 -7.81 -35.62 15.66
CA PRO A 219 -7.04 -34.67 16.45
C PRO A 219 -8.00 -33.97 17.42
N ILE A 220 -7.92 -34.34 18.70
CA ILE A 220 -8.78 -33.77 19.74
C ILE A 220 -8.42 -32.30 19.95
N SER A 221 -9.38 -31.43 19.65
CA SER A 221 -9.37 -30.01 19.98
C SER A 221 -10.50 -29.74 20.97
N SER A 222 -10.18 -29.05 22.07
CA SER A 222 -11.05 -28.49 23.12
C SER A 222 -11.89 -29.43 24.01
N ASP A 223 -11.36 -29.67 25.22
CA ASP A 223 -11.92 -29.34 26.55
C ASP A 223 -13.39 -29.62 26.92
N ILE A 224 -13.60 -30.42 27.99
CA ILE A 224 -14.66 -30.22 29.01
C ILE A 224 -14.11 -30.45 30.45
N SER A 225 -13.68 -29.35 31.07
CA SER A 225 -13.73 -28.96 32.51
C SER A 225 -13.79 -29.97 33.69
N THR A 226 -12.93 -29.75 34.71
CA THR A 226 -13.35 -29.41 36.10
C THR A 226 -12.26 -28.67 36.92
N SER A 227 -12.69 -27.66 37.69
CA SER A 227 -12.07 -26.99 38.87
C SER A 227 -10.72 -26.23 38.79
N THR A 228 -10.75 -25.02 39.37
CA THR A 228 -9.67 -24.17 39.93
C THR A 228 -8.62 -23.57 38.98
N ALA A 229 -8.45 -22.25 39.07
CA ALA A 229 -7.49 -21.44 38.31
C ALA A 229 -6.49 -20.70 39.23
N PRO A 230 -5.26 -20.48 38.75
CA PRO A 230 -4.45 -19.30 39.07
C PRO A 230 -4.05 -18.51 37.80
N PRO A 231 -3.56 -17.25 37.93
CA PRO A 231 -3.49 -16.30 36.81
C PRO A 231 -2.11 -16.17 36.11
N THR A 232 -2.16 -15.74 34.83
CA THR A 232 -1.09 -15.20 33.93
C THR A 232 0.07 -16.14 33.53
N PRO A 233 0.84 -15.86 32.43
CA PRO A 233 0.85 -14.71 31.49
C PRO A 233 0.49 -15.12 30.02
N PRO A 234 0.61 -14.25 28.99
CA PRO A 234 -0.03 -14.52 27.69
C PRO A 234 0.72 -15.57 26.85
N ARG A 235 -0.01 -16.55 26.31
CA ARG A 235 0.52 -17.48 25.29
C ARG A 235 0.84 -16.73 24.01
N ASN A 236 2.11 -16.75 23.61
CA ASN A 236 2.55 -16.21 22.32
C ASN A 236 1.98 -17.04 21.16
N LEU A 237 1.40 -16.33 20.18
CA LEU A 237 1.27 -16.70 18.77
C LEU A 237 1.07 -18.19 18.46
N THR A 238 -0.15 -18.68 18.69
CA THR A 238 -0.55 -20.05 18.36
C THR A 238 -0.58 -20.29 16.85
N GLU A 239 0.11 -21.34 16.42
CA GLU A 239 -0.09 -22.19 15.23
C GLU A 239 -0.89 -21.63 14.04
N PHE A 240 -0.23 -21.56 12.88
CA PHE A 240 -0.80 -21.59 11.51
C PHE A 240 -2.27 -21.18 11.39
N GLU A 241 -2.50 -19.89 11.09
CA GLU A 241 -3.84 -19.34 10.93
C GLU A 241 -4.76 -20.26 10.13
N CYS A 242 -5.85 -20.71 10.78
CA CYS A 242 -6.77 -21.67 10.22
C CYS A 242 -7.18 -21.23 8.80
N VAL A 243 -6.94 -22.05 7.78
CA VAL A 243 -7.08 -21.68 6.35
C VAL A 243 -8.37 -20.89 6.01
N PRO A 244 -9.55 -21.18 6.60
CA PRO A 244 -10.75 -20.36 6.43
C PRO A 244 -10.64 -18.92 6.96
N GLN A 245 -9.97 -18.69 8.09
CA GLN A 245 -9.74 -17.37 8.69
C GLN A 245 -8.79 -16.54 7.81
N LEU A 246 -7.65 -17.14 7.42
CA LEU A 246 -6.70 -16.55 6.48
C LEU A 246 -7.40 -16.17 5.17
N LEU A 247 -8.19 -17.07 4.59
CA LEU A 247 -8.96 -16.81 3.38
C LEU A 247 -10.01 -15.71 3.55
N ALA A 248 -10.63 -15.58 4.72
CA ALA A 248 -11.56 -14.49 5.02
C ALA A 248 -10.82 -13.13 5.11
N TYR A 249 -9.62 -13.12 5.69
CA TYR A 249 -8.77 -11.93 5.78
C TYR A 249 -8.30 -11.46 4.39
N ILE A 250 -7.74 -12.37 3.59
CA ILE A 250 -7.33 -12.14 2.20
C ILE A 250 -8.50 -11.53 1.40
N LYS A 251 -9.70 -12.13 1.49
CA LYS A 251 -10.90 -11.59 0.82
C LYS A 251 -11.29 -10.19 1.30
N LEU A 252 -11.11 -9.87 2.59
CA LEU A 252 -11.40 -8.54 3.13
C LEU A 252 -10.44 -7.49 2.56
N LEU A 253 -9.15 -7.80 2.49
CA LEU A 253 -8.12 -6.93 1.90
C LEU A 253 -8.39 -6.70 0.41
N LEU A 254 -8.56 -7.78 -0.37
CA LEU A 254 -8.82 -7.70 -1.81
C LEU A 254 -10.10 -6.92 -2.15
N ARG A 255 -11.19 -7.11 -1.39
CA ARG A 255 -12.43 -6.33 -1.56
C ARG A 255 -12.23 -4.83 -1.30
N ARG A 256 -11.36 -4.47 -0.37
CA ARG A 256 -11.02 -3.05 -0.10
C ARG A 256 -10.10 -2.48 -1.17
N ARG A 257 -9.09 -3.25 -1.62
CA ARG A 257 -8.15 -2.82 -2.68
C ARG A 257 -8.87 -2.62 -4.01
N THR A 258 -9.72 -3.58 -4.41
CA THR A 258 -10.54 -3.47 -5.64
C THR A 258 -11.49 -2.28 -5.60
N ALA A 259 -12.17 -2.02 -4.47
CA ALA A 259 -12.99 -0.81 -4.31
C ALA A 259 -12.16 0.49 -4.36
N ALA A 260 -10.92 0.47 -3.86
CA ALA A 260 -10.02 1.62 -3.91
C ALA A 260 -9.49 1.90 -5.33
N LEU A 261 -9.19 0.85 -6.09
CA LEU A 261 -8.77 0.95 -7.50
C LEU A 261 -9.94 1.41 -8.37
N ALA A 262 -11.14 0.83 -8.23
CA ALA A 262 -12.33 1.31 -8.94
C ALA A 262 -12.67 2.78 -8.64
N ALA A 263 -12.41 3.24 -7.41
CA ALA A 263 -12.54 4.66 -7.07
C ALA A 263 -11.45 5.54 -7.71
N LEU A 264 -10.21 5.05 -7.87
CA LEU A 264 -9.17 5.73 -8.64
C LEU A 264 -9.56 5.87 -10.11
N ASP A 265 -9.99 4.77 -10.73
CA ASP A 265 -10.38 4.71 -12.15
C ASP A 265 -11.59 5.61 -12.44
N ALA A 266 -12.50 5.75 -11.47
CA ALA A 266 -13.65 6.67 -11.53
C ALA A 266 -13.31 8.14 -11.18
N GLY A 267 -12.04 8.48 -10.88
CA GLY A 267 -11.64 9.84 -10.49
C GLY A 267 -12.01 10.25 -9.05
N LEU A 268 -12.59 9.34 -8.26
CA LEU A 268 -13.00 9.56 -6.87
C LEU A 268 -11.81 9.41 -5.91
N HIS A 269 -10.88 10.37 -6.00
CA HIS A 269 -9.58 10.31 -5.32
C HIS A 269 -9.70 10.28 -3.77
N LEU A 270 -10.68 10.97 -3.19
CA LEU A 270 -10.87 11.01 -1.73
C LEU A 270 -11.39 9.68 -1.19
N GLU A 271 -12.32 9.04 -1.91
CA GLU A 271 -12.82 7.71 -1.64
C GLU A 271 -11.69 6.69 -1.72
N ALA A 272 -10.87 6.73 -2.77
CA ALA A 272 -9.69 5.90 -2.92
C ALA A 272 -8.72 6.06 -1.74
N ILE A 273 -8.36 7.31 -1.38
CA ILE A 273 -7.52 7.61 -0.20
C ILE A 273 -8.11 6.98 1.06
N ARG A 274 -9.42 7.10 1.27
CA ARG A 274 -10.13 6.54 2.43
C ARG A 274 -10.08 5.00 2.44
N HIS A 275 -10.25 4.35 1.29
CA HIS A 275 -10.19 2.89 1.18
C HIS A 275 -8.78 2.35 1.42
N PHE A 276 -7.74 2.94 0.82
CA PHE A 276 -6.35 2.56 1.09
C PHE A 276 -5.93 2.86 2.53
N THR A 277 -6.36 3.99 3.10
CA THR A 277 -6.10 4.32 4.52
C THR A 277 -6.66 3.25 5.45
N LYS A 278 -7.89 2.77 5.20
CA LYS A 278 -8.50 1.64 5.93
C LYS A 278 -7.82 0.28 5.73
N ILE A 279 -6.89 0.14 4.79
CA ILE A 279 -6.04 -1.05 4.63
C ILE A 279 -4.77 -0.86 5.47
N VAL A 280 -4.03 0.23 5.25
CA VAL A 280 -2.73 0.45 5.91
C VAL A 280 -2.83 0.82 7.40
N GLU A 281 -4.00 1.29 7.86
CA GLU A 281 -4.36 1.50 9.27
C GLU A 281 -5.25 0.38 9.82
N GLY A 282 -5.23 -0.80 9.19
CA GLY A 282 -5.86 -2.00 9.73
C GLY A 282 -5.27 -2.42 11.08
N ARG A 283 -6.12 -2.99 11.96
CA ARG A 283 -5.67 -3.56 13.25
C ARG A 283 -4.88 -4.85 13.12
N ARG A 284 -5.04 -5.56 11.99
CA ARG A 284 -4.25 -6.75 11.66
C ARG A 284 -3.11 -6.32 10.75
N GLY A 285 -1.92 -6.86 10.98
CA GLY A 285 -0.78 -6.65 10.10
C GLY A 285 -1.07 -7.11 8.67
N ALA A 286 -0.37 -6.56 7.69
CA ALA A 286 -0.45 -7.02 6.32
C ALA A 286 0.95 -7.20 5.71
N PRO A 287 1.11 -8.14 4.77
CA PRO A 287 2.37 -8.42 4.09
C PRO A 287 3.04 -7.18 3.48
N GLN A 288 4.36 -7.10 3.66
CA GLN A 288 5.24 -6.04 3.14
C GLN A 288 4.96 -5.66 1.68
N GLY A 289 4.93 -6.64 0.77
CA GLY A 289 4.70 -6.40 -0.67
C GLY A 289 3.33 -5.77 -0.95
N PHE A 290 2.28 -6.32 -0.36
CA PHE A 290 0.91 -5.83 -0.50
C PHE A 290 0.73 -4.41 0.07
N LEU A 291 1.39 -4.10 1.19
CA LEU A 291 1.38 -2.75 1.75
C LEU A 291 2.15 -1.74 0.89
N ALA A 292 3.27 -2.13 0.28
CA ALA A 292 4.01 -1.27 -0.63
C ALA A 292 3.15 -0.85 -1.84
N GLU A 293 2.42 -1.79 -2.44
CA GLU A 293 1.43 -1.50 -3.50
C GLU A 293 0.32 -0.56 -3.00
N CYS A 294 -0.24 -0.83 -1.82
CA CYS A 294 -1.31 0.02 -1.25
C CYS A 294 -0.83 1.45 -0.95
N TYR A 295 0.40 1.64 -0.49
CA TYR A 295 1.01 2.97 -0.36
C TYR A 295 1.24 3.62 -1.72
N MET A 296 1.68 2.87 -2.73
CA MET A 296 1.88 3.40 -4.09
C MET A 296 0.57 3.89 -4.72
N HIS A 297 -0.50 3.10 -4.66
CA HIS A 297 -1.81 3.53 -5.17
C HIS A 297 -2.41 4.68 -4.36
N ARG A 298 -2.19 4.74 -3.03
CA ARG A 298 -2.60 5.91 -2.23
C ARG A 298 -1.78 7.16 -2.57
N ALA A 299 -0.49 7.03 -2.89
CA ALA A 299 0.32 8.13 -3.41
C ALA A 299 -0.25 8.64 -4.75
N PHE A 300 -0.61 7.77 -5.70
CA PHE A 300 -1.31 8.20 -6.93
C PHE A 300 -2.61 8.97 -6.64
N ALA A 301 -3.40 8.53 -5.66
CA ALA A 301 -4.62 9.24 -5.23
C ALA A 301 -4.31 10.62 -4.62
N TYR A 302 -3.25 10.75 -3.82
CA TYR A 302 -2.79 12.03 -3.29
C TYR A 302 -2.24 12.96 -4.39
N LYS A 303 -1.46 12.44 -5.35
CA LYS A 303 -0.99 13.17 -6.53
C LYS A 303 -2.15 13.74 -7.33
N ALA A 304 -3.15 12.91 -7.64
CA ALA A 304 -4.32 13.33 -8.43
C ALA A 304 -5.22 14.33 -7.69
N SER A 305 -5.26 14.30 -6.35
CA SER A 305 -5.95 15.31 -5.52
C SER A 305 -5.08 16.53 -5.18
N GLY A 306 -3.89 16.69 -5.78
CA GLY A 306 -3.01 17.85 -5.57
C GLY A 306 -2.25 17.86 -4.24
N ARG A 307 -2.31 16.79 -3.46
CA ARG A 307 -1.75 16.68 -2.09
C ARG A 307 -0.31 16.19 -2.14
N ILE A 308 0.58 17.03 -2.69
CA ILE A 308 1.95 16.66 -3.07
C ILE A 308 2.77 16.11 -1.89
N ALA A 309 2.82 16.80 -0.74
CA ALA A 309 3.60 16.35 0.41
C ALA A 309 3.21 14.95 0.92
N GLU A 310 1.91 14.63 0.90
CA GLU A 310 1.40 13.32 1.32
C GLU A 310 1.69 12.23 0.30
N SER A 311 1.63 12.57 -0.99
CA SER A 311 2.05 11.69 -2.07
C SER A 311 3.54 11.34 -1.96
N ILE A 312 4.41 12.32 -1.68
CA ILE A 312 5.84 12.09 -1.43
C ILE A 312 6.04 11.21 -0.18
N ALA A 313 5.29 11.46 0.90
CA ALA A 313 5.37 10.68 2.13
C ALA A 313 5.00 9.20 1.94
N ASP A 314 4.01 8.89 1.09
CA ASP A 314 3.67 7.50 0.79
C ASP A 314 4.63 6.87 -0.22
N CYS A 315 5.16 7.60 -1.21
CA CYS A 315 6.29 7.13 -2.04
C CYS A 315 7.51 6.77 -1.17
N ASN A 316 7.81 7.58 -0.15
CA ASN A 316 8.89 7.30 0.80
C ASN A 316 8.68 6.00 1.58
N LYS A 317 7.45 5.68 1.99
CA LYS A 317 7.13 4.39 2.64
C LYS A 317 7.24 3.23 1.66
N THR A 318 6.75 3.40 0.43
CA THR A 318 6.90 2.40 -0.63
C THR A 318 8.36 2.08 -0.88
N LEU A 319 9.24 3.09 -0.96
CA LEU A 319 10.68 2.91 -1.17
C LEU A 319 11.45 2.43 0.08
N ALA A 320 10.90 2.63 1.28
CA ALA A 320 11.44 2.01 2.48
C ALA A 320 11.14 0.49 2.51
N LEU A 321 9.95 0.08 2.06
CA LEU A 321 9.54 -1.34 1.95
C LEU A 321 10.09 -2.06 0.72
N ASP A 322 10.19 -1.39 -0.42
CA ASP A 322 10.74 -1.89 -1.68
C ASP A 322 11.60 -0.80 -2.35
N PRO A 323 12.92 -0.77 -2.05
CA PRO A 323 13.85 0.16 -2.68
C PRO A 323 13.94 0.04 -4.20
N THR A 324 13.52 -1.10 -4.78
CA THR A 324 13.57 -1.37 -6.22
C THR A 324 12.28 -0.98 -6.97
N CYS A 325 11.32 -0.35 -6.27
CA CYS A 325 10.04 0.05 -6.85
C CYS A 325 10.21 1.21 -7.86
N ILE A 326 10.36 0.85 -9.15
CA ILE A 326 10.45 1.76 -10.30
C ILE A 326 9.33 2.82 -10.29
N GLN A 327 8.08 2.40 -10.03
CA GLN A 327 6.91 3.30 -10.04
C GLN A 327 6.97 4.36 -8.92
N ALA A 328 7.52 4.00 -7.75
CA ALA A 328 7.65 4.95 -6.64
C ALA A 328 8.75 5.98 -6.89
N LEU A 329 9.87 5.59 -7.52
CA LEU A 329 10.91 6.52 -7.97
C LEU A 329 10.39 7.48 -9.04
N ASP A 330 9.76 6.95 -10.09
CA ASP A 330 9.22 7.77 -11.19
C ASP A 330 8.14 8.74 -10.69
N THR A 331 7.24 8.27 -9.83
CA THR A 331 6.19 9.12 -9.23
C THR A 331 6.78 10.18 -8.30
N ARG A 332 7.76 9.84 -7.46
CA ARG A 332 8.42 10.80 -6.56
C ARG A 332 9.24 11.83 -7.34
N ALA A 333 10.01 11.41 -8.34
CA ALA A 333 10.72 12.31 -9.26
C ALA A 333 9.74 13.28 -9.96
N SER A 334 8.63 12.77 -10.50
CA SER A 334 7.57 13.59 -11.11
C SER A 334 6.99 14.62 -10.11
N LEU A 335 6.76 14.25 -8.85
CA LEU A 335 6.28 15.19 -7.82
C LEU A 335 7.33 16.25 -7.49
N LEU A 336 8.59 15.83 -7.29
CA LEU A 336 9.72 16.73 -7.00
C LEU A 336 9.97 17.72 -8.16
N GLU A 337 9.79 17.28 -9.40
CA GLU A 337 9.80 18.13 -10.59
C GLU A 337 8.67 19.16 -10.60
N THR A 338 7.43 18.78 -10.25
CA THR A 338 6.31 19.74 -10.19
C THR A 338 6.51 20.85 -9.16
N ILE A 339 7.13 20.56 -8.01
CA ILE A 339 7.52 21.58 -7.01
C ILE A 339 8.89 22.23 -7.31
N ARG A 340 9.53 21.91 -8.45
CA ARG A 340 10.86 22.41 -8.84
C ARG A 340 11.98 22.11 -7.84
N CYS A 341 11.85 21.02 -7.07
CA CYS A 341 12.92 20.48 -6.24
C CYS A 341 13.87 19.63 -7.11
N LEU A 342 14.60 20.30 -8.00
CA LEU A 342 15.39 19.67 -9.06
C LEU A 342 16.51 18.73 -8.54
N PRO A 343 17.25 19.03 -7.45
CA PRO A 343 18.31 18.13 -6.95
C PRO A 343 17.76 16.77 -6.47
N ASP A 344 16.68 16.79 -5.71
CA ASP A 344 16.06 15.56 -5.18
C ASP A 344 15.41 14.77 -6.32
N CYS A 345 14.83 15.45 -7.32
CA CYS A 345 14.33 14.83 -8.55
C CYS A 345 15.47 14.15 -9.34
N LEU A 346 16.60 14.82 -9.54
CA LEU A 346 17.77 14.25 -10.21
C LEU A 346 18.28 12.99 -9.51
N HIS A 347 18.37 13.00 -8.17
CA HIS A 347 18.76 11.84 -7.39
C HIS A 347 17.86 10.61 -7.66
N ASP A 348 16.54 10.81 -7.71
CA ASP A 348 15.59 9.73 -7.99
C ASP A 348 15.69 9.21 -9.44
N LEU A 349 15.90 10.11 -10.40
CA LEU A 349 16.10 9.73 -11.81
C LEU A 349 17.43 9.01 -12.03
N GLU A 350 18.50 9.41 -11.33
CA GLU A 350 19.79 8.71 -11.35
C GLU A 350 19.70 7.32 -10.71
N HIS A 351 18.97 7.18 -9.59
CA HIS A 351 18.70 5.88 -8.99
C HIS A 351 17.87 4.98 -9.94
N LEU A 352 16.85 5.53 -10.60
CA LEU A 352 16.08 4.82 -11.63
C LEU A 352 16.96 4.40 -12.82
N LYS A 353 17.92 5.23 -13.23
CA LYS A 353 18.90 4.92 -14.28
C LYS A 353 19.81 3.76 -13.88
N LEU A 354 20.25 3.72 -12.62
CA LEU A 354 21.02 2.60 -12.08
C LEU A 354 20.21 1.29 -12.09
N LEU A 355 18.94 1.32 -11.70
CA LEU A 355 18.05 0.15 -11.76
C LEU A 355 17.82 -0.35 -13.19
N TYR A 356 17.58 0.53 -14.17
CA TYR A 356 17.47 0.10 -15.57
C TYR A 356 18.79 -0.48 -16.10
N ASN A 357 19.94 0.08 -15.72
CA ASN A 357 21.24 -0.47 -16.11
C ASN A 357 21.51 -1.85 -15.49
N SER A 358 21.14 -2.09 -14.22
CA SER A 358 21.31 -3.42 -13.61
C SER A 358 20.40 -4.46 -14.27
N ILE A 359 19.15 -4.11 -14.57
CA ILE A 359 18.21 -5.01 -15.28
C ILE A 359 18.76 -5.43 -16.65
N LEU A 360 19.32 -4.49 -17.43
CA LEU A 360 19.90 -4.79 -18.74
C LEU A 360 21.19 -5.62 -18.65
N ARG A 361 21.99 -5.42 -17.59
CA ARG A 361 23.21 -6.19 -17.32
C ARG A 361 22.90 -7.64 -16.93
N ASP A 362 21.99 -7.80 -15.98
CA ASP A 362 21.69 -9.10 -15.36
C ASP A 362 20.63 -9.88 -16.14
N ARG A 363 19.97 -9.24 -17.13
CA ARG A 363 18.87 -9.75 -17.96
C ARG A 363 17.68 -10.28 -17.14
N LYS A 364 17.52 -9.76 -15.93
CA LYS A 364 16.51 -10.15 -14.94
C LYS A 364 15.91 -8.90 -14.32
N LEU A 365 14.60 -8.93 -14.06
CA LEU A 365 13.90 -7.85 -13.38
C LEU A 365 14.20 -7.90 -11.86
N PRO A 366 14.08 -6.78 -11.12
CA PRO A 366 14.51 -6.74 -9.72
C PRO A 366 13.57 -7.54 -8.81
N GLY A 367 14.14 -8.38 -7.95
CA GLY A 367 13.38 -9.25 -7.05
C GLY A 367 13.13 -10.66 -7.61
N PRO A 368 12.28 -11.46 -6.94
CA PRO A 368 12.02 -12.85 -7.33
C PRO A 368 11.29 -12.97 -8.67
N ALA A 369 11.51 -14.09 -9.38
CA ALA A 369 10.99 -14.30 -10.73
C ALA A 369 9.45 -14.34 -10.83
N TRP A 370 8.78 -14.71 -9.74
CA TRP A 370 7.33 -14.74 -9.60
C TRP A 370 6.70 -13.42 -9.16
N LYS A 371 7.49 -12.37 -8.86
CA LYS A 371 6.95 -11.05 -8.49
C LYS A 371 6.45 -10.35 -9.76
N PRO A 372 5.20 -9.85 -9.82
CA PRO A 372 4.74 -9.07 -10.97
C PRO A 372 5.56 -7.78 -11.16
N HIS A 373 5.94 -7.47 -12.40
CA HIS A 373 6.64 -6.24 -12.76
C HIS A 373 5.81 -5.41 -13.74
N ASN A 374 5.53 -4.16 -13.37
CA ASN A 374 4.75 -3.22 -14.17
C ASN A 374 5.54 -2.59 -15.35
N VAL A 375 6.69 -3.14 -15.72
CA VAL A 375 7.54 -2.67 -16.84
C VAL A 375 8.06 -3.87 -17.62
N GLY A 376 7.65 -3.99 -18.88
CA GLY A 376 8.15 -5.03 -19.78
C GLY A 376 9.62 -4.80 -20.15
N TYR A 377 10.43 -5.86 -20.11
CA TYR A 377 11.88 -5.79 -20.40
C TYR A 377 12.21 -5.11 -21.75
N ARG A 378 11.38 -5.34 -22.77
CA ARG A 378 11.53 -4.74 -24.12
C ARG A 378 11.47 -3.20 -24.12
N GLU A 379 10.79 -2.59 -23.15
CA GLU A 379 10.61 -1.13 -23.07
C GLU A 379 11.82 -0.44 -22.40
N ILE A 380 12.61 -1.18 -21.63
CA ILE A 380 13.67 -0.63 -20.78
C ILE A 380 14.73 0.16 -21.59
N PRO A 381 15.23 -0.31 -22.75
CA PRO A 381 16.15 0.48 -23.58
C PRO A 381 15.53 1.77 -24.16
N GLY A 382 14.20 1.84 -24.30
CA GLY A 382 13.50 3.07 -24.66
C GLY A 382 13.43 4.04 -23.48
N LYS A 383 12.91 3.54 -22.36
CA LYS A 383 12.78 4.29 -21.09
C LYS A 383 14.13 4.83 -20.59
N LEU A 384 15.21 4.05 -20.69
CA LEU A 384 16.57 4.46 -20.30
C LEU A 384 17.14 5.59 -21.17
N ARG A 385 16.81 5.64 -22.46
CA ARG A 385 17.22 6.72 -23.37
C ARG A 385 16.50 8.02 -23.02
N ALA A 386 15.17 7.99 -22.92
CA ALA A 386 14.35 9.14 -22.51
C ALA A 386 14.70 9.64 -21.09
N LEU A 387 15.02 8.73 -20.18
CA LEU A 387 15.52 9.06 -18.84
C LEU A 387 16.88 9.76 -18.89
N SER A 388 17.78 9.34 -19.78
CA SER A 388 19.11 9.93 -19.91
C SER A 388 19.08 11.33 -20.51
N THR A 389 18.19 11.62 -21.49
CA THR A 389 17.99 12.99 -21.99
C THR A 389 17.40 13.88 -20.91
N LYS A 390 16.36 13.42 -20.21
CA LYS A 390 15.73 14.16 -19.10
C LYS A 390 16.69 14.49 -17.96
N ILE A 391 17.58 13.56 -17.60
CA ILE A 391 18.63 13.83 -16.58
C ILE A 391 19.57 14.93 -17.05
N GLU A 392 19.97 14.95 -18.32
CA GLU A 392 20.87 15.96 -18.86
C GLU A 392 20.20 17.34 -18.93
N GLU A 393 18.95 17.42 -19.41
CA GLU A 393 18.12 18.64 -19.40
C GLU A 393 17.98 19.21 -17.98
N LEU A 394 17.70 18.37 -16.99
CA LEU A 394 17.59 18.79 -15.58
C LEU A 394 18.93 19.22 -14.99
N LYS A 395 20.05 18.58 -15.36
CA LYS A 395 21.40 19.01 -14.95
C LYS A 395 21.76 20.38 -15.51
N GLN A 396 21.41 20.65 -16.77
CA GLN A 396 21.59 21.98 -17.37
C GLN A 396 20.76 23.04 -16.63
N ARG A 397 19.48 22.77 -16.35
CA ARG A 397 18.62 23.68 -15.55
C ARG A 397 19.14 23.95 -14.13
N VAL A 398 19.72 22.94 -13.48
CA VAL A 398 20.40 23.10 -12.19
C VAL A 398 21.67 23.95 -12.33
N ALA A 399 22.45 23.78 -13.39
CA ALA A 399 23.62 24.61 -13.69
C ALA A 399 23.27 26.07 -14.01
N TYR A 400 22.13 26.33 -14.66
CA TYR A 400 21.57 27.68 -14.85
C TYR A 400 21.04 28.33 -13.55
N GLY A 401 21.09 27.63 -12.40
CA GLY A 401 20.78 28.20 -11.09
C GLY A 401 19.33 28.08 -10.63
N GLU A 402 18.47 27.32 -11.34
CA GLU A 402 17.06 27.12 -10.96
C GLU A 402 16.85 26.48 -9.57
N THR A 403 17.91 25.90 -8.99
CA THR A 403 17.95 25.17 -7.70
C THR A 403 17.31 25.87 -6.50
N ARG A 404 17.20 27.21 -6.50
CA ARG A 404 16.58 27.98 -5.40
C ARG A 404 15.07 28.25 -5.59
N ASN A 405 14.51 27.97 -6.76
CA ASN A 405 13.14 28.34 -7.14
C ASN A 405 12.12 27.20 -6.93
N VAL A 406 12.08 26.66 -5.69
CA VAL A 406 11.15 25.59 -5.29
C VAL A 406 9.75 26.19 -5.04
N ASP A 407 8.70 25.62 -5.62
CA ASP A 407 7.33 26.06 -5.38
C ASP A 407 6.78 25.48 -4.06
N TYR A 408 7.07 26.19 -2.98
CA TYR A 408 6.63 25.84 -1.63
C TYR A 408 5.11 25.95 -1.42
N TYR A 409 4.42 26.77 -2.21
CA TYR A 409 2.96 26.86 -2.20
C TYR A 409 2.34 25.55 -2.70
N ALA A 410 2.82 25.04 -3.83
CA ALA A 410 2.41 23.73 -4.37
C ALA A 410 2.76 22.57 -3.42
N LEU A 411 3.94 22.58 -2.79
CA LEU A 411 4.33 21.56 -1.81
C LEU A 411 3.38 21.49 -0.60
N ILE A 412 3.04 22.64 -0.01
CA ILE A 412 2.17 22.72 1.18
C ILE A 412 0.69 22.55 0.80
N GLY A 413 0.32 22.80 -0.45
CA GLY A 413 -1.07 22.73 -0.94
C GLY A 413 -1.83 24.05 -0.74
N LEU A 414 -1.14 25.19 -0.81
CA LEU A 414 -1.71 26.53 -0.63
C LEU A 414 -1.72 27.31 -1.95
N ARG A 415 -2.62 28.30 -2.06
CA ARG A 415 -2.61 29.28 -3.15
C ARG A 415 -1.63 30.41 -2.82
N ARG A 416 -1.07 31.05 -3.85
CA ARG A 416 -0.24 32.26 -3.70
C ARG A 416 -1.10 33.39 -3.12
N GLY A 417 -0.54 34.21 -2.22
CA GLY A 417 -1.29 35.21 -1.46
C GLY A 417 -2.22 34.62 -0.38
N CYS A 418 -1.93 33.43 0.14
CA CYS A 418 -2.64 32.87 1.28
C CYS A 418 -2.41 33.69 2.56
N SER A 419 -3.38 33.74 3.46
CA SER A 419 -3.21 34.43 4.75
C SER A 419 -2.22 33.69 5.65
N ARG A 420 -1.54 34.46 6.52
CA ARG A 420 -0.66 33.93 7.56
C ARG A 420 -1.31 32.79 8.38
N SER A 421 -2.58 32.96 8.76
CA SER A 421 -3.30 31.96 9.55
C SER A 421 -3.60 30.66 8.80
N GLU A 422 -3.73 30.70 7.47
CA GLU A 422 -3.89 29.50 6.64
C GLU A 422 -2.56 28.74 6.53
N LEU A 423 -1.45 29.47 6.35
CA LEU A 423 -0.10 28.89 6.35
C LEU A 423 0.22 28.20 7.68
N GLU A 424 -0.02 28.86 8.81
CA GLU A 424 0.22 28.32 10.16
C GLU A 424 -0.60 27.05 10.40
N ARG A 425 -1.90 27.04 10.02
CA ARG A 425 -2.78 25.86 10.11
C ARG A 425 -2.31 24.70 9.21
N ALA A 426 -1.99 24.97 7.95
CA ALA A 426 -1.52 23.94 7.02
C ALA A 426 -0.17 23.34 7.46
N HIS A 427 0.76 24.18 7.90
CA HIS A 427 2.06 23.76 8.42
C HIS A 427 1.94 22.90 9.68
N LEU A 428 1.06 23.28 10.62
CA LEU A 428 0.80 22.50 11.83
C LEU A 428 0.27 21.09 11.48
N LEU A 429 -0.71 20.99 10.57
CA LEU A 429 -1.27 19.72 10.13
C LEU A 429 -0.22 18.82 9.45
N LEU A 430 0.57 19.37 8.53
CA LEU A 430 1.63 18.61 7.85
C LEU A 430 2.73 18.17 8.82
N SER A 431 3.17 19.05 9.72
CA SER A 431 4.17 18.73 10.76
C SER A 431 3.65 17.64 11.71
N LEU A 432 2.41 17.70 12.16
CA LEU A 432 1.83 16.67 13.05
C LEU A 432 1.70 15.28 12.38
N ARG A 433 1.57 15.23 11.05
CA ARG A 433 1.43 13.99 10.27
C ARG A 433 2.77 13.43 9.77
N HIS A 434 3.72 14.29 9.42
CA HIS A 434 5.02 13.92 8.83
C HIS A 434 6.20 14.08 9.79
N LYS A 435 5.96 14.17 11.11
CA LYS A 435 7.02 14.09 12.14
C LYS A 435 7.90 12.84 11.93
N PRO A 436 9.24 12.97 11.94
CA PRO A 436 10.14 11.86 11.67
C PRO A 436 9.97 10.71 12.68
N ASP A 437 9.64 11.00 13.94
CA ASP A 437 9.42 9.98 14.98
C ASP A 437 8.25 9.04 14.64
N LYS A 438 7.21 9.57 13.98
CA LYS A 438 6.05 8.79 13.56
C LYS A 438 6.31 7.96 12.31
N SER A 439 7.44 8.16 11.61
CA SER A 439 7.71 7.46 10.35
C SER A 439 7.87 5.95 10.51
N ILE A 440 8.24 5.47 11.71
CA ILE A 440 8.40 4.05 12.01
C ILE A 440 7.05 3.34 12.25
N SER A 441 6.01 4.08 12.65
CA SER A 441 4.73 3.51 13.12
C SER A 441 3.95 2.66 12.12
N PHE A 442 4.36 2.61 10.85
CA PHE A 442 3.80 1.66 9.87
C PHE A 442 4.53 0.31 9.85
N VAL A 443 5.80 0.26 10.26
CA VAL A 443 6.63 -0.96 10.29
C VAL A 443 6.02 -1.98 11.27
N GLU A 444 5.47 -1.53 12.39
CA GLU A 444 4.74 -2.36 13.37
C GLU A 444 3.47 -3.04 12.78
N ARG A 445 2.96 -2.55 11.64
CA ARG A 445 1.79 -3.09 10.93
C ARG A 445 2.17 -3.88 9.67
N CYS A 446 3.45 -3.97 9.35
CA CYS A 446 3.96 -4.75 8.24
C CYS A 446 4.33 -6.16 8.71
N GLU A 447 3.79 -7.19 8.06
CA GLU A 447 4.30 -8.54 8.17
C GLU A 447 5.51 -8.68 7.23
N PHE A 448 6.68 -8.93 7.81
CA PHE A 448 7.93 -9.16 7.09
C PHE A 448 8.20 -10.66 6.94
N ALA A 449 8.74 -11.05 5.78
CA ALA A 449 9.19 -12.41 5.54
C ALA A 449 10.49 -12.72 6.29
N ASP A 450 11.42 -11.76 6.32
CA ASP A 450 12.74 -11.90 6.92
C ASP A 450 12.97 -10.80 7.97
N ASP A 451 13.21 -11.16 9.23
CA ASP A 451 13.42 -10.20 10.32
C ASP A 451 14.68 -9.33 10.12
N ARG A 452 15.62 -9.77 9.28
CA ARG A 452 16.88 -9.06 8.99
C ARG A 452 16.70 -7.73 8.25
N ASP A 453 15.59 -7.55 7.54
CA ASP A 453 15.32 -6.33 6.78
C ASP A 453 14.75 -5.20 7.65
N LEU A 454 14.20 -5.52 8.84
CA LEU A 454 13.43 -4.61 9.70
C LEU A 454 14.13 -3.28 9.98
N ASP A 455 15.34 -3.32 10.53
CA ASP A 455 16.03 -2.09 10.94
C ASP A 455 16.48 -1.26 9.73
N SER A 456 16.85 -1.91 8.63
CA SER A 456 17.15 -1.23 7.36
C SER A 456 15.93 -0.47 6.81
N VAL A 457 14.73 -1.03 6.97
CA VAL A 457 13.45 -0.40 6.59
C VAL A 457 13.15 0.78 7.51
N LYS A 458 13.33 0.64 8.82
CA LYS A 458 13.15 1.73 9.80
C LYS A 458 14.07 2.91 9.51
N ASP A 459 15.34 2.66 9.17
CA ASP A 459 16.31 3.73 8.92
C ASP A 459 16.08 4.43 7.58
N ARG A 460 15.72 3.71 6.51
CA ARG A 460 15.23 4.32 5.25
C ARG A 460 13.99 5.18 5.48
N ALA A 461 13.03 4.70 6.29
CA ALA A 461 11.82 5.44 6.63
C ALA A 461 12.11 6.72 7.45
N LYS A 462 12.96 6.64 8.48
CA LYS A 462 13.44 7.80 9.25
C LYS A 462 14.10 8.84 8.35
N MET A 463 15.07 8.44 7.53
CA MET A 463 15.86 9.36 6.71
C MET A 463 14.99 10.07 5.68
N SER A 464 14.16 9.33 4.94
CA SER A 464 13.26 9.89 3.92
C SER A 464 12.16 10.78 4.52
N ALA A 465 11.63 10.45 5.71
CA ALA A 465 10.71 11.31 6.43
C ALA A 465 11.39 12.60 6.94
N LEU A 466 12.64 12.52 7.42
CA LEU A 466 13.42 13.66 7.88
C LEU A 466 13.71 14.65 6.73
N LEU A 467 14.03 14.15 5.54
CA LEU A 467 14.22 14.98 4.34
C LEU A 467 12.93 15.73 3.97
N LEU A 468 11.79 15.04 3.90
CA LEU A 468 10.49 15.67 3.64
C LEU A 468 10.13 16.70 4.74
N TYR A 469 10.36 16.37 6.01
CA TYR A 469 10.11 17.29 7.13
C TYR A 469 10.96 18.56 7.02
N ARG A 470 12.26 18.45 6.69
CA ARG A 470 13.14 19.60 6.45
C ARG A 470 12.67 20.45 5.26
N LEU A 471 12.21 19.81 4.18
CA LEU A 471 11.67 20.51 3.00
C LEU A 471 10.40 21.30 3.36
N LEU A 472 9.50 20.73 4.15
CA LEU A 472 8.30 21.39 4.67
C LEU A 472 8.61 22.57 5.61
N GLN A 473 9.60 22.41 6.50
CA GLN A 473 10.07 23.49 7.39
C GLN A 473 10.67 24.64 6.58
N LYS A 474 11.53 24.34 5.59
CA LYS A 474 12.09 25.35 4.68
C LYS A 474 11.00 26.09 3.90
N GLY A 475 9.98 25.36 3.43
CA GLY A 475 8.84 25.94 2.71
C GLY A 475 8.00 26.87 3.58
N TYR A 476 7.71 26.48 4.82
CA TYR A 476 7.01 27.34 5.78
C TYR A 476 7.75 28.66 6.02
N SER A 477 9.04 28.61 6.34
CA SER A 477 9.82 29.85 6.59
C SER A 477 9.91 30.75 5.36
N ASN A 478 10.02 30.17 4.16
CA ASN A 478 10.04 30.95 2.91
C ASN A 478 8.69 31.62 2.63
N VAL A 479 7.59 30.86 2.66
CA VAL A 479 6.24 31.40 2.42
C VAL A 479 5.86 32.44 3.49
N MET A 480 6.19 32.19 4.76
CA MET A 480 6.00 33.15 5.85
C MET A 480 6.74 34.47 5.60
N SER A 481 8.00 34.41 5.12
CA SER A 481 8.73 35.63 4.73
C SER A 481 7.98 36.38 3.64
N THR A 482 7.55 35.70 2.56
CA THR A 482 6.83 36.37 1.46
C THR A 482 5.52 37.02 1.91
N ILE A 483 4.78 36.39 2.83
CA ILE A 483 3.55 36.98 3.40
C ILE A 483 3.88 38.22 4.24
N MET A 484 4.94 38.18 5.06
CA MET A 484 5.34 39.35 5.86
C MET A 484 5.82 40.52 4.98
N ASP A 485 6.53 40.24 3.88
CA ASP A 485 6.98 41.24 2.92
C ASP A 485 5.78 41.86 2.15
N GLU A 486 4.80 41.04 1.74
CA GLU A 486 3.54 41.49 1.15
C GLU A 486 2.70 42.35 2.12
N GLU A 487 2.54 41.91 3.37
CA GLU A 487 1.87 42.69 4.42
C GLU A 487 2.57 44.03 4.71
N ALA A 488 3.91 44.05 4.74
CA ALA A 488 4.69 45.27 4.94
C ALA A 488 4.53 46.24 3.76
N GLY A 489 4.57 45.72 2.52
CA GLY A 489 4.31 46.49 1.31
C GLY A 489 2.89 47.05 1.28
N GLU A 490 1.88 46.28 1.68
CA GLU A 490 0.50 46.76 1.76
C GLU A 490 0.30 47.82 2.85
N LYS A 491 0.91 47.64 4.04
CA LYS A 491 0.95 48.65 5.11
C LYS A 491 1.60 49.95 4.62
N GLN A 492 2.68 49.87 3.84
CA GLN A 492 3.34 51.06 3.29
C GLN A 492 2.50 51.73 2.19
N ARG A 493 1.82 50.97 1.33
CA ARG A 493 0.85 51.52 0.35
C ARG A 493 -0.32 52.23 1.04
N LYS A 494 -0.87 51.64 2.11
CA LYS A 494 -1.93 52.25 2.93
C LYS A 494 -1.47 53.56 3.58
N LYS A 495 -0.24 53.61 4.13
CA LYS A 495 0.37 54.85 4.65
C LYS A 495 0.55 55.92 3.56
N ALA A 496 1.04 55.55 2.39
CA ALA A 496 1.22 56.47 1.27
C ALA A 496 -0.14 57.02 0.75
N ALA A 497 -1.16 56.16 0.64
CA ALA A 497 -2.51 56.58 0.25
C ALA A 497 -3.14 57.53 1.29
N ALA A 498 -3.00 57.23 2.59
CA ALA A 498 -3.47 58.11 3.66
C ALA A 498 -2.74 59.46 3.67
N ALA A 499 -1.42 59.47 3.42
CA ALA A 499 -0.64 60.71 3.29
C ALA A 499 -1.08 61.56 2.09
N LEU A 500 -1.39 60.93 0.94
CA LEU A 500 -1.93 61.61 -0.24
C LEU A 500 -3.34 62.18 0.03
N GLN A 501 -4.21 61.43 0.70
CA GLN A 501 -5.54 61.91 1.10
C GLN A 501 -5.46 63.08 2.09
N ALA A 502 -4.55 63.02 3.07
CA ALA A 502 -4.30 64.11 4.01
C ALA A 502 -3.78 65.36 3.30
N ALA A 503 -2.85 65.21 2.35
CA ALA A 503 -2.34 66.31 1.54
C ALA A 503 -3.44 66.95 0.66
N GLN A 504 -4.32 66.14 0.07
CA GLN A 504 -5.47 66.63 -0.70
C GLN A 504 -6.47 67.37 0.20
N ALA A 505 -6.78 66.84 1.38
CA ALA A 505 -7.67 67.51 2.34
C ALA A 505 -7.09 68.85 2.82
N ALA A 506 -5.79 68.92 3.11
CA ALA A 506 -5.09 70.15 3.47
C ALA A 506 -5.10 71.18 2.32
N ALA A 507 -4.91 70.75 1.07
CA ALA A 507 -5.00 71.61 -0.10
C ALA A 507 -6.41 72.20 -0.31
N ILE A 508 -7.46 71.40 -0.08
CA ILE A 508 -8.86 71.86 -0.15
C ILE A 508 -9.14 72.89 0.97
N GLN A 509 -8.67 72.64 2.20
CA GLN A 509 -8.81 73.61 3.29
C GLN A 509 -8.06 74.92 3.02
N ALA A 510 -6.87 74.86 2.41
CA ALA A 510 -6.11 76.05 2.03
C ALA A 510 -6.78 76.87 0.91
N GLN A 511 -7.51 76.22 -0.01
CA GLN A 511 -8.34 76.89 -1.02
C GLN A 511 -9.58 77.55 -0.40
N GLN A 512 -10.20 76.93 0.60
CA GLN A 512 -11.35 77.51 1.31
C GLN A 512 -10.94 78.72 2.16
N THR A 513 -9.80 78.69 2.87
CA THR A 513 -9.33 79.86 3.62
C THR A 513 -8.90 81.01 2.72
N THR A 514 -8.31 80.75 1.54
CA THR A 514 -8.00 81.81 0.56
C THR A 514 -9.23 82.37 -0.18
N GLN A 515 -10.33 81.62 -0.28
CA GLN A 515 -11.61 82.18 -0.74
C GLN A 515 -12.29 83.04 0.33
N ASN A 516 -12.30 82.60 1.60
CA ASN A 516 -12.88 83.39 2.69
C ASN A 516 -12.09 84.68 2.97
N ALA A 517 -10.75 84.63 2.95
CA ALA A 517 -9.90 85.82 3.10
C ALA A 517 -10.02 86.84 1.95
N LYS A 518 -10.74 86.49 0.86
CA LYS A 518 -11.00 87.38 -0.27
C LYS A 518 -12.39 88.03 -0.25
N LEU A 519 -13.17 87.80 0.82
CA LEU A 519 -14.47 88.43 1.06
C LEU A 519 -14.44 89.52 2.15
N GLU A 520 -13.35 89.67 2.90
CA GLU A 520 -13.16 90.71 3.92
C GLU A 520 -12.42 91.94 3.38
N SER A 521 -12.96 92.63 2.36
CA SER A 521 -12.38 93.91 1.88
C SER A 521 -13.35 94.89 1.20
N ILE A 522 -14.51 95.17 1.81
CA ILE A 522 -15.34 96.37 1.48
C ILE A 522 -15.85 97.02 2.78
N PRO A 523 -15.73 98.36 2.97
CA PRO A 523 -16.15 99.03 4.20
C PRO A 523 -17.53 99.71 4.13
N SER A 524 -18.09 99.96 5.32
CA SER A 524 -19.07 101.02 5.70
C SER A 524 -20.58 100.72 5.67
N ALA A 525 -21.16 100.75 6.88
CA ALA A 525 -22.45 101.34 7.29
C ALA A 525 -23.80 100.82 6.73
N VAL A 526 -24.69 100.40 7.63
CA VAL A 526 -25.75 101.24 8.23
C VAL A 526 -26.41 100.49 9.40
N GLU A 527 -26.81 101.20 10.46
CA GLU A 527 -27.55 100.65 11.61
C GLU A 527 -29.01 100.30 11.26
N ILE A 528 -29.62 99.35 11.99
CA ILE A 528 -30.98 99.50 12.53
C ILE A 528 -31.16 98.51 13.69
N SER A 529 -31.86 98.97 14.72
CA SER A 529 -32.10 98.23 15.96
C SER A 529 -33.30 97.28 15.88
N ARG A 530 -33.28 96.22 16.69
CA ARG A 530 -34.31 95.99 17.71
C ARG A 530 -33.93 94.89 18.70
N SER A 531 -34.40 95.06 19.92
CA SER A 531 -34.37 94.06 21.00
C SER A 531 -35.45 93.00 20.77
N ASP A 532 -35.31 91.84 21.41
CA ASP A 532 -36.07 91.58 22.64
C ASP A 532 -35.48 90.42 23.48
N ARG A 533 -35.88 90.41 24.75
CA ARG A 533 -35.38 89.55 25.85
C ARG A 533 -36.35 88.38 26.13
N ILE A 534 -36.04 87.63 27.21
CA ILE A 534 -36.83 86.58 27.89
C ILE A 534 -36.51 85.19 27.30
N ASP A 535 -35.64 84.34 27.85
CA ASP A 535 -35.13 84.10 29.23
C ASP A 535 -36.03 83.20 30.11
N TRP A 536 -35.40 82.27 30.85
CA TRP A 536 -35.95 81.28 31.82
C TRP A 536 -36.83 80.11 31.32
N ASN A 537 -36.83 78.92 31.94
CA ASN A 537 -35.79 78.13 32.64
C ASN A 537 -36.36 76.72 32.94
N ASP A 538 -35.53 75.78 33.42
CA ASP A 538 -35.90 74.71 34.39
C ASP A 538 -36.88 73.56 33.95
N ASN A 539 -36.77 72.31 34.43
CA ASN A 539 -35.70 71.65 35.20
C ASN A 539 -35.79 70.11 35.17
N ASN A 540 -34.73 69.45 35.68
CA ASN A 540 -34.72 68.15 36.38
C ASN A 540 -34.96 66.83 35.60
N VAL A 541 -34.26 65.72 35.86
CA VAL A 541 -33.04 65.52 36.69
C VAL A 541 -32.25 64.25 36.27
N SER A 542 -31.00 64.16 36.74
CA SER A 542 -30.04 63.04 36.72
C SER A 542 -30.63 61.66 37.13
N SER A 543 -30.05 60.47 36.91
CA SER A 543 -28.84 59.93 36.23
C SER A 543 -29.17 58.44 35.87
N ALA A 544 -28.33 57.52 35.36
CA ALA A 544 -26.88 57.42 35.23
C ALA A 544 -26.46 56.59 33.99
N GLY A 545 -25.25 56.01 33.97
CA GLY A 545 -24.66 55.35 32.80
C GLY A 545 -25.00 53.86 32.59
N SER A 546 -24.96 53.47 31.31
CA SER A 546 -24.36 52.20 30.84
C SER A 546 -24.05 52.32 29.35
N ALA A 547 -22.99 51.65 28.88
CA ALA A 547 -22.58 51.67 27.47
C ALA A 547 -23.34 50.61 26.65
N THR A 548 -23.72 50.95 25.41
CA THR A 548 -24.15 49.97 24.40
C THR A 548 -23.43 50.22 23.08
N ALA A 549 -22.63 49.25 22.66
CA ALA A 549 -21.84 49.30 21.44
C ALA A 549 -22.72 49.15 20.18
N ALA A 550 -22.36 49.86 19.11
CA ALA A 550 -22.89 49.61 17.77
C ALA A 550 -22.28 48.30 17.22
N VAL A 551 -23.02 47.20 17.35
CA VAL A 551 -22.58 45.88 16.84
C VAL A 551 -22.76 45.82 15.33
N PHE A 552 -21.65 45.76 14.60
CA PHE A 552 -21.64 45.51 13.16
C PHE A 552 -22.01 44.04 12.90
N GLN A 553 -23.23 43.76 12.43
CA GLN A 553 -23.72 42.40 12.25
C GLN A 553 -23.14 41.76 10.97
N GLY A 554 -22.03 41.04 11.13
CA GLY A 554 -21.35 40.35 10.04
C GLY A 554 -22.19 39.23 9.41
N VAL A 555 -21.91 38.96 8.12
CA VAL A 555 -22.63 38.01 7.24
C VAL A 555 -22.84 36.62 7.90
N PHE A 556 -21.87 36.16 8.69
CA PHE A 556 -21.87 34.87 9.39
C PHE A 556 -23.10 34.64 10.30
N CYS A 557 -23.63 35.69 10.93
CA CYS A 557 -24.81 35.58 11.81
C CYS A 557 -26.12 35.38 11.02
N ARG A 558 -26.13 35.75 9.73
CA ARG A 558 -27.29 35.64 8.85
C ARG A 558 -27.50 34.20 8.36
N ASP A 559 -26.39 33.49 8.12
CA ASP A 559 -26.40 32.10 7.64
C ASP A 559 -26.83 31.10 8.73
N LEU A 560 -26.43 31.33 10.00
CA LEU A 560 -26.87 30.50 11.12
C LEU A 560 -28.38 30.59 11.39
N ALA A 561 -29.00 31.75 11.17
CA ALA A 561 -30.45 31.90 11.24
C ALA A 561 -31.18 31.15 10.10
N ALA A 562 -30.57 31.09 8.91
CA ALA A 562 -31.07 30.30 7.79
C ALA A 562 -30.98 28.78 8.08
N VAL A 563 -29.89 28.31 8.69
CA VAL A 563 -29.75 26.91 9.13
C VAL A 563 -30.79 26.54 10.19
N GLY A 564 -31.08 27.44 11.15
CA GLY A 564 -32.15 27.24 12.13
C GLY A 564 -33.55 27.11 11.49
N SER A 565 -33.83 27.88 10.44
CA SER A 565 -35.08 27.79 9.68
C SER A 565 -35.16 26.54 8.80
N LEU A 566 -34.05 26.08 8.22
CA LEU A 566 -34.01 24.84 7.43
C LEU A 566 -34.25 23.59 8.30
N LEU A 567 -33.73 23.58 9.53
CA LEU A 567 -33.96 22.47 10.47
C LEU A 567 -35.41 22.39 10.97
N SER A 568 -36.18 23.48 10.98
CA SER A 568 -37.60 23.45 11.38
C SER A 568 -38.54 22.92 10.28
N GLN A 569 -38.11 22.92 9.01
CA GLN A 569 -38.86 22.30 7.91
C GLN A 569 -38.68 20.77 7.84
N ALA A 570 -37.65 20.22 8.47
CA ALA A 570 -37.39 18.79 8.55
C ALA A 570 -37.92 18.17 9.86
N ALA A 571 -39.23 17.88 9.89
CA ALA A 571 -39.89 16.97 10.83
C ALA A 571 -40.05 17.38 12.32
N PHE A 572 -39.76 18.62 12.74
CA PHE A 572 -40.07 19.09 14.11
C PHE A 572 -40.81 20.44 14.13
N THR A 573 -42.11 20.39 14.46
CA THR A 573 -43.02 21.56 14.44
C THR A 573 -42.91 22.48 15.67
N ARG A 574 -41.70 22.73 16.18
CA ARG A 574 -41.42 23.80 17.18
C ARG A 574 -40.02 24.38 16.96
N PRO A 575 -39.85 25.73 16.96
CA PRO A 575 -38.52 26.34 16.87
C PRO A 575 -37.70 26.06 18.13
N ILE A 576 -36.44 25.66 17.97
CA ILE A 576 -35.50 25.41 19.06
C ILE A 576 -34.77 26.72 19.40
N PRO A 577 -34.93 27.29 20.61
CA PRO A 577 -34.23 28.52 21.00
C PRO A 577 -32.75 28.23 21.31
N MET A 578 -31.86 28.62 20.39
CA MET A 578 -30.41 28.62 20.62
C MET A 578 -30.04 29.78 21.56
N LYS A 579 -29.50 29.49 22.75
CA LYS A 579 -28.94 30.52 23.65
C LYS A 579 -27.51 30.87 23.23
N PHE A 580 -27.25 32.15 22.99
CA PHE A 580 -25.95 32.68 22.55
C PHE A 580 -25.02 33.07 23.73
N GLU A 581 -24.81 32.18 24.69
CA GLU A 581 -24.05 32.48 25.94
C GLU A 581 -22.54 32.16 25.87
N ALA A 582 -21.97 31.88 24.68
CA ALA A 582 -20.56 31.47 24.55
C ALA A 582 -19.85 32.01 23.29
N LEU A 583 -20.11 33.26 22.89
CA LEU A 583 -19.33 33.98 21.86
C LEU A 583 -19.17 35.47 22.21
N SER A 584 -18.30 35.77 23.18
CA SER A 584 -17.65 37.08 23.32
C SER A 584 -16.18 36.94 22.90
N CYS A 585 -15.70 37.88 22.07
CA CYS A 585 -14.30 38.00 21.70
C CYS A 585 -13.42 38.48 22.86
#